data_AF-A0A443RUU8-F1
#
_entry.id   AF-A0A443RUU8-F1
#
_cell.length_a   1.000
_cell.length_b   1.000
_cell.length_c   1.000
_cell.angle_alpha   90.00
_cell.angle_beta   90.00
_cell.angle_gamma   90.00
#
_symmetry.space_group_name_H-M   'P 1'
#
loop_
_entity.id
_entity.type
_entity.pdbx_description
1 polymer ?
#
loop_
_entity_poly.entity_id
_entity_poly.type
_entity_poly.pdbx_seq_one_letter_code
_entity_poly.pdbx_strand_id
1 'polypeptide(L)' 'EFKENIRFIGYDYTELHEMVPVEILPPEYGGTAEPREYSSFYKKLADFEPKLLAYWKQFKNL' A
#
# COMPACT_ATOMS: atom_id res chain seq x y z
N GLU A 1 14.90 15.24 -0.19
CA GLU A 1 14.33 14.07 -0.90
C GLU A 1 13.27 13.32 -0.10
N PHE A 2 13.56 12.43 0.88
CA PHE A 2 12.49 11.63 1.54
C PHE A 2 11.38 12.48 2.18
N LYS A 3 11.75 13.54 2.92
CA LYS A 3 10.79 14.44 3.56
C LYS A 3 9.87 15.16 2.57
N GLU A 4 10.35 15.41 1.35
CA GLU A 4 9.57 16.07 0.28
C GLU A 4 8.56 15.12 -0.38
N ASN A 5 8.61 13.83 -0.05
CA ASN A 5 7.65 12.82 -0.52
C ASN A 5 6.60 12.45 0.54
N ILE A 6 6.62 13.10 1.71
CA ILE A 6 5.60 12.94 2.74
C ILE A 6 4.56 14.05 2.58
N ARG A 7 3.27 13.68 2.63
CA ARG A 7 2.15 14.62 2.58
C ARG A 7 1.24 14.41 3.78
N PHE A 8 0.70 15.52 4.30
CA PHE A 8 -0.22 15.52 5.43
C PHE A 8 -1.57 16.07 4.94
N ILE A 9 -2.45 15.18 4.50
CA ILE A 9 -3.72 15.51 3.83
C ILE A 9 -4.80 16.00 4.81
N GLY A 10 -4.75 15.56 6.08
CA GLY A 10 -5.76 15.94 7.07
C GLY A 10 -7.14 15.37 6.74
N TYR A 11 -8.18 16.19 6.89
CA TYR A 11 -9.59 15.79 6.69
C TYR A 11 -10.16 16.19 5.33
N ASP A 12 -9.44 17.01 4.56
CA ASP A 12 -9.83 17.41 3.21
C ASP A 12 -9.03 16.59 2.19
N TYR A 13 -9.72 15.73 1.44
CA TYR A 13 -9.09 14.82 0.49
C TYR A 13 -8.87 15.42 -0.90
N THR A 14 -9.11 16.71 -1.09
CA THR A 14 -8.85 17.39 -2.38
C THR A 14 -7.41 17.17 -2.86
N GLU A 15 -6.41 17.40 -2.00
CA GLU A 15 -5.00 17.18 -2.34
C GLU A 15 -4.68 15.69 -2.58
N LEU A 16 -5.34 14.78 -1.87
CA LEU A 16 -5.18 13.34 -2.10
C LEU A 16 -5.67 12.95 -3.51
N HIS A 17 -6.81 13.49 -3.94
CA HIS A 17 -7.42 13.18 -5.24
C HIS A 17 -6.65 13.79 -6.42
N GLU A 18 -5.87 14.84 -6.20
CA GLU A 18 -4.92 15.37 -7.19
C GLU A 18 -3.74 14.41 -7.45
N MET A 19 -3.35 13.63 -6.44
CA MET A 19 -2.20 12.74 -6.50
C MET A 19 -2.57 11.29 -6.82
N VAL A 20 -3.72 10.84 -6.33
CA VAL A 20 -4.17 9.45 -6.44
C VAL A 20 -5.55 9.45 -7.09
N PRO A 21 -5.72 8.75 -8.23
CA PRO A 21 -7.00 8.71 -8.93
C PRO A 21 -8.14 8.18 -8.06
N VAL A 22 -9.31 8.83 -8.14
CA VAL A 22 -10.46 8.54 -7.26
C VAL A 22 -11.06 7.16 -7.50
N GLU A 23 -10.83 6.58 -8.67
CA GLU A 23 -11.42 5.32 -9.14
C GLU A 23 -10.70 4.10 -8.56
N ILE A 24 -9.48 4.31 -8.04
CA ILE A 24 -8.71 3.27 -7.36
C ILE A 24 -8.75 3.40 -5.83
N LEU A 25 -9.25 4.53 -5.32
CA LEU A 25 -9.38 4.78 -3.89
C LEU A 25 -10.67 4.18 -3.32
N PRO A 26 -10.62 3.61 -2.12
CA PRO A 26 -11.81 3.18 -1.41
C PRO A 26 -12.75 4.36 -1.06
N PRO A 27 -14.06 4.10 -0.85
CA PRO A 27 -15.04 5.11 -0.46
C PRO A 27 -14.68 5.86 0.83
N GLU A 28 -14.04 5.19 1.80
CA GLU A 28 -13.63 5.81 3.06
C GLU A 28 -12.61 6.96 2.88
N TYR A 29 -11.93 6.99 1.73
CA TYR A 29 -10.99 8.03 1.33
C TYR A 29 -11.55 8.95 0.23
N GLY A 30 -12.88 8.98 0.07
CA GLY A 30 -13.58 9.79 -0.93
C GLY A 30 -13.47 9.25 -2.37
N GLY A 31 -13.06 8.00 -2.54
CA GLY A 31 -12.96 7.35 -3.84
C GLY A 31 -14.23 6.61 -4.26
N THR A 32 -14.13 5.92 -5.40
CA THR A 32 -15.23 5.18 -6.04
C THR A 32 -14.88 3.72 -6.31
N ALA A 33 -13.74 3.25 -5.80
CA ALA A 33 -13.35 1.86 -5.97
C ALA A 33 -14.31 0.93 -5.22
N GLU A 34 -14.77 -0.10 -5.92
CA GLU A 34 -15.50 -1.19 -5.29
C GLU A 34 -14.62 -1.90 -4.24
N PRO A 35 -15.22 -2.45 -3.17
CA PRO A 35 -14.50 -3.25 -2.19
C PRO A 35 -13.67 -4.33 -2.88
N ARG A 36 -12.34 -4.20 -2.78
CA ARG A 36 -11.42 -5.16 -3.39
C ARG A 36 -11.35 -6.44 -2.56
N GLU A 37 -11.45 -7.56 -3.24
CA GLU A 37 -11.11 -8.86 -2.69
C GLU A 37 -9.57 -8.99 -2.69
N TYR A 38 -8.98 -9.19 -1.51
CA TYR A 38 -7.52 -9.20 -1.33
C TYR A 38 -6.91 -10.61 -1.23
N SER A 39 -7.70 -11.68 -1.28
CA SER A 39 -7.22 -13.07 -1.12
C SER A 39 -6.14 -13.42 -2.13
N SER A 40 -6.25 -12.94 -3.37
CA SER A 40 -5.23 -13.17 -4.40
C SER A 40 -3.90 -12.50 -4.06
N PHE A 41 -3.93 -11.32 -3.43
CA PHE A 41 -2.74 -10.63 -2.95
C PHE A 41 -2.14 -11.34 -1.73
N TYR A 42 -2.97 -11.70 -0.74
CA TYR A 42 -2.52 -12.45 0.43
C TYR A 42 -1.95 -13.82 0.06
N LYS A 43 -2.54 -14.51 -0.92
CA LYS A 43 -2.01 -15.76 -1.45
C LYS A 43 -0.62 -15.56 -2.05
N LYS A 44 -0.43 -14.53 -2.89
CA LYS A 44 0.90 -14.20 -3.44
C LYS A 44 1.91 -13.90 -2.35
N LEU A 45 1.53 -13.18 -1.29
CA LEU A 45 2.40 -12.91 -0.15
C LEU A 45 2.80 -14.20 0.59
N ALA A 46 1.84 -15.09 0.85
CA ALA A 46 2.09 -16.38 1.48
C ALA A 46 3.00 -17.27 0.61
N ASP A 47 2.73 -17.34 -0.69
CA ASP A 47 3.56 -18.10 -1.64
C ASP A 47 4.99 -17.54 -1.72
N PHE A 48 5.18 -16.24 -1.43
CA PHE A 48 6.47 -15.57 -1.42
C PHE A 48 7.22 -15.67 -0.08
N GLU A 49 6.57 -16.10 0.99
CA GLU A 49 7.12 -16.20 2.34
C GLU A 49 8.46 -16.97 2.40
N PRO A 50 8.63 -18.14 1.76
CA PRO A 50 9.90 -18.86 1.80
C PRO A 50 11.08 -18.03 1.27
N LYS A 51 10.82 -17.18 0.26
CA LYS A 51 11.83 -16.32 -0.36
C LYS A 51 12.17 -15.12 0.53
N LEU A 52 11.18 -14.53 1.21
CA LEU A 52 11.42 -13.49 2.22
C LEU A 52 12.27 -14.03 3.38
N LEU A 53 11.98 -15.23 3.87
CA LEU A 53 12.77 -15.88 4.91
C LEU A 53 14.21 -16.17 4.45
N ALA A 54 14.40 -16.56 3.18
CA ALA A 54 15.73 -16.75 2.62
C ALA A 54 16.54 -15.44 2.57
N TYR A 55 15.91 -14.30 2.21
CA TYR A 55 16.55 -12.99 2.29
C TYR A 55 16.90 -12.60 3.72
N TRP A 56 15.97 -12.81 4.67
CA TRP A 56 16.19 -12.47 6.07
C TRP A 56 17.36 -13.24 6.72
N LYS A 57 17.57 -14.51 6.33
CA LYS A 57 18.68 -15.33 6.87
C LYS A 57 20.05 -14.68 6.71
N GLN A 58 20.26 -13.88 5.67
CA GLN A 58 21.53 -13.17 5.42
C GLN A 58 21.79 -12.08 6.46
N PHE A 59 20.74 -11.54 7.07
CA PHE A 59 20.83 -10.46 8.06
C PHE A 59 20.73 -10.96 9.51
N LYS A 60 20.31 -12.22 9.72
CA LYS A 60 20.09 -12.76 11.07
C LYS A 60 21.39 -12.99 11.88
N ASN A 61 22.55 -12.95 11.23
CA ASN A 61 23.86 -13.13 11.84
C ASN A 61 24.77 -11.88 11.73
N LEU A 62 24.20 -10.74 11.31
CA LEU A 62 24.81 -9.41 11.43
C LEU A 62 24.37 -8.79 12.76
#